data_AF-A0AAU1LJ65-F1
#
_entry.id   AF-A0AAU1LJ65-F1
#
_cell.length_a   1.000
_cell.length_b   1.000
_cell.length_c   1.000
_cell.angle_alpha   90.00
_cell.angle_beta   90.00
_cell.angle_gamma   90.00
#
_symmetry.space_group_name_H-M   'P 1'
#
loop_
_entity.id
_entity.type
_entity.pdbx_description
1 polymer ?
#
loop_
_entity_poly.entity_id
_entity_poly.type
_entity_poly.pdbx_seq_one_letter_code
_entity_poly.pdbx_strand_id
1 'polypeptide(L)'
;MSEISDEMSQALCCAAAVRLDGALAVLADRAQLSDRYNQVIAGVESVIASLGGQSLDTAVLGRAFGANWTLGARYPIELPGGSFFRSALRIVDIVLVATRPGRQATPEQGLEHALEAATEWPAMVQGDAGIGLAGFELACQQEAHERLREGGLPALWKLAAIQAGHYRKAAEMLVG
;
A
#
# COMPACT_ATOMS: atom_id res chain seq x y z
N MET A 1 -10.40 -19.98 16.79
CA MET A 1 -10.17 -18.53 17.00
C MET A 1 -9.18 -18.02 15.93
N SER A 2 -9.35 -18.32 14.64
CA SER A 2 -8.25 -18.16 13.66
C SER A 2 -8.63 -17.46 12.35
N GLU A 3 -9.79 -17.70 11.72
CA GLU A 3 -10.08 -17.10 10.40
C GLU A 3 -10.44 -15.61 10.44
N ILE A 4 -11.24 -15.17 11.42
CA ILE A 4 -11.68 -13.76 11.52
C ILE A 4 -10.48 -12.83 11.77
N SER A 5 -9.48 -13.30 12.52
CA SER A 5 -8.26 -12.52 12.77
C SER A 5 -7.43 -12.35 11.50
N ASP A 6 -7.29 -13.41 10.72
CA ASP A 6 -6.50 -13.42 9.48
C ASP A 6 -7.14 -12.53 8.42
N GLU A 7 -8.47 -12.58 8.26
CA GLU A 7 -9.21 -11.70 7.33
C GLU A 7 -9.11 -10.23 7.73
N MET A 8 -9.20 -9.91 9.02
CA MET A 8 -9.04 -8.55 9.52
C MET A 8 -7.64 -8.01 9.24
N SER A 9 -6.60 -8.76 9.58
CA SER A 9 -5.21 -8.37 9.32
C SER A 9 -4.96 -8.21 7.82
N GLN A 10 -5.51 -9.09 6.98
CA GLN A 10 -5.42 -8.97 5.52
C GLN A 10 -6.10 -7.71 4.99
N ALA A 11 -7.30 -7.38 5.50
CA ALA A 11 -8.01 -6.17 5.12
C ALA A 11 -7.21 -4.90 5.50
N LEU A 12 -6.62 -4.86 6.69
CA LEU A 12 -5.80 -3.75 7.15
C LEU A 12 -4.52 -3.60 6.32
N CYS A 13 -3.87 -4.70 5.96
CA CYS A 13 -2.72 -4.71 5.06
C CYS A 13 -3.08 -4.17 3.66
N CYS A 14 -4.20 -4.61 3.09
CA CYS A 14 -4.71 -4.09 1.83
C CYS A 14 -5.04 -2.59 1.92
N ALA A 15 -5.61 -2.13 3.05
CA ALA A 15 -5.88 -0.72 3.27
C ALA A 15 -4.59 0.11 3.28
N ALA A 16 -3.53 -0.37 3.93
CA ALA A 16 -2.23 0.28 3.90
C ALA A 16 -1.65 0.39 2.47
N ALA A 17 -1.76 -0.68 1.68
CA ALA A 17 -1.35 -0.65 0.28
C ALA A 17 -2.13 0.40 -0.54
N VAL A 18 -3.46 0.49 -0.36
CA VAL A 18 -4.31 1.51 -1.02
C VAL A 18 -3.93 2.93 -0.60
N ARG A 19 -3.56 3.15 0.67
CA ARG A 19 -3.12 4.48 1.10
C ARG A 19 -1.83 4.89 0.42
N LEU A 20 -0.84 4.00 0.40
CA LEU A 20 0.46 4.26 -0.17
C LEU A 20 0.43 4.34 -1.70
N ASP A 21 -0.56 3.71 -2.35
CA ASP A 21 -0.82 3.86 -3.79
C ASP A 21 -0.91 5.32 -4.21
N GLY A 22 -1.51 6.18 -3.39
CA GLY A 22 -1.58 7.61 -3.67
C GLY A 22 -0.22 8.23 -3.99
N ALA A 23 0.81 7.92 -3.19
CA ALA A 23 2.18 8.40 -3.41
C ALA A 23 2.91 7.59 -4.49
N LEU A 24 2.78 6.27 -4.46
CA LEU A 24 3.46 5.36 -5.39
C LEU A 24 3.05 5.63 -6.85
N ALA A 25 1.77 5.92 -7.12
CA ALA A 25 1.29 6.27 -8.46
C ALA A 25 1.99 7.51 -9.02
N VAL A 26 2.15 8.56 -8.20
CA VAL A 26 2.84 9.80 -8.59
C VAL A 26 4.32 9.55 -8.85
N LEU A 27 4.97 8.80 -7.96
CA LEU A 27 6.40 8.48 -8.11
C LEU A 27 6.65 7.57 -9.33
N ALA A 28 5.77 6.59 -9.57
CA ALA A 28 5.84 5.72 -10.74
C ALA A 28 5.66 6.53 -12.03
N ASP A 29 4.71 7.47 -12.06
CA ASP A 29 4.50 8.35 -13.21
C ASP A 29 5.71 9.23 -13.49
N ARG A 30 6.26 9.86 -12.44
CA ARG A 30 7.47 10.67 -12.54
C ARG A 30 8.67 9.88 -13.09
N ALA A 31 8.72 8.58 -12.80
CA ALA A 31 9.75 7.64 -13.25
C ALA A 31 9.43 6.96 -14.60
N GLN A 32 8.31 7.28 -15.25
CA GLN A 32 7.83 6.63 -16.48
C GLN A 32 7.61 5.11 -16.33
N LEU A 33 7.14 4.70 -15.14
CA LEU A 33 6.86 3.32 -14.77
C LEU A 33 5.35 3.02 -14.66
N SER A 34 4.47 3.95 -15.04
CA SER A 34 3.01 3.87 -14.88
C SER A 34 2.41 2.58 -15.42
N ASP A 35 2.77 2.16 -16.63
CA ASP A 35 2.21 0.92 -17.22
C ASP A 35 2.51 -0.32 -16.37
N ARG A 36 3.72 -0.40 -15.82
CA ARG A 36 4.10 -1.52 -14.96
C ARG A 36 3.47 -1.40 -13.59
N TYR A 37 3.36 -0.18 -13.06
CA TYR A 37 2.70 0.06 -11.79
C TYR A 37 1.19 -0.23 -11.84
N ASN A 38 0.52 0.08 -12.96
CA ASN A 38 -0.89 -0.26 -13.18
C ASN A 38 -1.15 -1.77 -13.11
N GLN A 39 -0.18 -2.60 -13.54
CA GLN A 39 -0.29 -4.06 -13.37
C GLN A 39 -0.21 -4.48 -11.90
N VAL A 40 0.60 -3.78 -11.10
CA VAL A 40 0.72 -4.01 -9.66
C VAL A 40 -0.60 -3.70 -8.97
N ILE A 41 -1.18 -2.53 -9.25
CA ILE A 41 -2.44 -2.09 -8.65
C ILE A 41 -3.62 -2.96 -9.06
N ALA A 42 -3.70 -3.40 -10.31
CA ALA A 42 -4.71 -4.39 -10.71
C ALA A 42 -4.65 -5.68 -9.87
N GLY A 43 -3.46 -6.08 -9.44
CA GLY A 43 -3.28 -7.20 -8.50
C GLY A 43 -3.83 -6.91 -7.10
N VAL A 44 -3.52 -5.74 -6.56
CA VAL A 44 -4.04 -5.29 -5.24
C VAL A 44 -5.56 -5.20 -5.27
N GLU A 45 -6.14 -4.62 -6.33
CA GLU A 45 -7.59 -4.53 -6.52
C GLU A 45 -8.26 -5.91 -6.60
N SER A 46 -7.62 -6.89 -7.27
CA SER A 46 -8.10 -8.28 -7.31
C SER A 46 -8.14 -8.92 -5.91
N VAL A 47 -7.13 -8.66 -5.07
CA VAL A 47 -7.13 -9.13 -3.68
C VAL A 47 -8.25 -8.46 -2.87
N ILE A 48 -8.41 -7.14 -2.98
CA ILE A 48 -9.47 -6.40 -2.30
C ILE A 48 -10.86 -6.91 -2.71
N ALA A 49 -11.07 -7.15 -4.00
CA ALA A 49 -12.31 -7.72 -4.51
C ALA A 49 -12.61 -9.10 -3.90
N SER A 50 -11.57 -9.93 -3.71
CA SER A 50 -11.72 -11.25 -3.07
C SER A 50 -12.11 -11.17 -1.59
N LEU A 51 -11.64 -10.16 -0.86
CA LEU A 51 -12.09 -9.89 0.51
C LEU A 51 -13.58 -9.50 0.55
N GLY A 52 -14.11 -8.97 -0.55
CA GLY A 52 -15.54 -8.73 -0.77
C GLY A 52 -16.33 -9.95 -1.26
N GLY A 53 -15.73 -11.14 -1.30
CA GLY A 53 -16.36 -12.39 -1.73
C GLY A 53 -16.28 -12.70 -3.23
N GLN A 54 -15.52 -11.93 -4.01
CA GLN A 54 -15.29 -12.23 -5.43
C GLN A 54 -14.23 -13.32 -5.61
N SER A 55 -14.26 -14.02 -6.75
CA SER A 55 -13.21 -14.98 -7.09
C SER A 55 -11.90 -14.27 -7.42
N LEU A 56 -10.81 -14.74 -6.84
CA LEU A 56 -9.47 -14.20 -7.08
C LEU A 56 -8.95 -14.58 -8.48
N ASP A 57 -8.58 -13.58 -9.30
CA ASP A 57 -7.94 -13.81 -10.61
C ASP A 57 -6.44 -14.08 -10.44
N THR A 58 -6.07 -15.36 -10.50
CA THR A 58 -4.68 -15.81 -10.33
C THR A 58 -3.76 -15.38 -11.47
N ALA A 59 -4.28 -15.14 -12.67
CA ALA A 59 -3.49 -14.66 -13.81
C ALA A 59 -3.13 -13.18 -13.62
N VAL A 60 -4.08 -12.37 -13.12
CA VAL A 60 -3.81 -10.97 -12.71
C VAL A 60 -2.76 -10.94 -11.61
N LEU A 61 -2.88 -11.77 -10.57
CA LEU A 61 -1.89 -11.86 -9.49
C LEU A 61 -0.49 -12.26 -9.97
N GLY A 62 -0.40 -13.21 -10.91
CA GLY A 62 0.87 -13.62 -11.49
C GLY A 62 1.59 -12.46 -12.18
N ARG A 63 0.86 -11.67 -12.99
CA ARG A 63 1.39 -10.47 -13.65
C ARG A 63 1.78 -9.39 -12.65
N ALA A 64 0.91 -9.09 -11.68
CA ALA A 64 1.14 -8.09 -10.64
C ALA A 64 2.40 -8.41 -9.84
N PHE A 65 2.60 -9.66 -9.44
CA PHE A 65 3.80 -10.10 -8.71
C PHE A 65 5.07 -9.88 -9.54
N GLY A 66 5.07 -10.30 -10.81
CA GLY A 66 6.23 -10.09 -11.69
C GLY A 66 6.53 -8.61 -11.95
N ALA A 67 5.47 -7.79 -12.07
CA ALA A 67 5.60 -6.34 -12.19
C ALA A 67 6.21 -5.73 -10.93
N ASN A 68 5.70 -6.07 -9.74
CA ASN A 68 6.16 -5.55 -8.45
C ASN A 68 7.63 -5.88 -8.17
N TRP A 69 8.01 -7.15 -8.37
CA TRP A 69 9.37 -7.67 -8.15
C TRP A 69 10.47 -6.86 -8.84
N THR A 70 10.16 -6.30 -10.01
CA THR A 70 11.13 -5.60 -10.85
C THR A 70 11.01 -4.09 -10.78
N LEU A 71 9.95 -3.56 -10.16
CA LEU A 71 9.62 -2.15 -10.19
C LEU A 71 10.61 -1.32 -9.36
N GLY A 72 10.95 -1.79 -8.16
CA GLY A 72 11.88 -1.11 -7.27
C GLY A 72 13.30 -0.95 -7.85
N ALA A 73 13.77 -1.93 -8.63
CA ALA A 73 15.06 -1.89 -9.31
C ALA A 73 15.08 -0.98 -10.55
N ARG A 74 13.90 -0.63 -11.08
CA ARG A 74 13.75 0.24 -12.24
C ARG A 74 13.56 1.70 -11.87
N TYR A 75 13.34 2.00 -10.60
CA TYR A 75 13.21 3.37 -10.12
C TYR A 75 14.56 4.09 -10.27
N PRO A 76 14.64 5.20 -11.05
CA PRO A 76 15.88 5.93 -11.25
C PRO A 76 16.48 6.45 -9.94
N ILE A 77 17.80 6.38 -9.79
CA ILE A 77 18.50 6.74 -8.54
C ILE A 77 18.50 8.25 -8.28
N GLU A 78 18.39 9.04 -9.35
CA GLU A 78 18.36 10.50 -9.35
C GLU A 78 17.01 11.08 -8.96
N LEU A 79 15.94 10.29 -8.98
CA LEU A 79 14.61 10.75 -8.61
C LEU A 79 14.41 10.67 -7.09
N PRO A 80 13.76 11.67 -6.48
CA PRO A 80 13.47 11.64 -5.05
C PRO A 80 12.48 10.52 -4.73
N GLY A 81 12.42 10.12 -3.45
CA GLY A 81 11.45 9.13 -2.97
C GLY A 81 11.78 7.67 -3.33
N GLY A 82 12.95 7.38 -3.91
CA GLY A 82 13.33 6.02 -4.29
C GLY A 82 13.39 5.02 -3.13
N SER A 83 13.83 5.45 -1.93
CA SER A 83 13.81 4.58 -0.73
C SER A 83 12.39 4.28 -0.26
N PHE A 84 11.55 5.32 -0.13
CA PHE A 84 10.12 5.15 0.13
C PHE A 84 9.47 4.20 -0.89
N PHE A 85 9.71 4.42 -2.19
CA PHE A 85 9.12 3.63 -3.26
C PHE A 85 9.47 2.14 -3.12
N ARG A 86 10.75 1.81 -2.94
CA ARG A 86 11.19 0.42 -2.75
C ARG A 86 10.63 -0.22 -1.48
N SER A 87 10.59 0.53 -0.38
CA SER A 87 10.05 0.02 0.90
C SER A 87 8.55 -0.21 0.81
N ALA A 88 7.79 0.71 0.21
CA ALA A 88 6.34 0.58 0.05
C ALA A 88 5.94 -0.59 -0.86
N LEU A 89 6.75 -0.93 -1.87
CA LEU A 89 6.50 -2.13 -2.71
C LEU A 89 6.59 -3.45 -1.93
N ARG A 90 7.25 -3.49 -0.75
CA ARG A 90 7.26 -4.69 0.10
C ARG A 90 5.88 -5.01 0.65
N ILE A 91 5.09 -3.99 0.96
CA ILE A 91 3.71 -4.15 1.45
C ILE A 91 2.86 -4.74 0.33
N VAL A 92 3.06 -4.25 -0.89
CA VAL A 92 2.37 -4.78 -2.05
C VAL A 92 2.77 -6.25 -2.29
N ASP A 93 4.04 -6.61 -2.11
CA ASP A 93 4.45 -8.02 -2.12
C ASP A 93 3.67 -8.84 -1.09
N ILE A 94 3.56 -8.37 0.16
CA ILE A 94 2.78 -9.05 1.21
C ILE A 94 1.33 -9.25 0.75
N VAL A 95 0.65 -8.19 0.27
CA VAL A 95 -0.73 -8.27 -0.22
C VAL A 95 -0.88 -9.30 -1.35
N LEU A 96 0.04 -9.30 -2.32
CA LEU A 96 -0.02 -10.19 -3.49
C LEU A 96 0.29 -11.65 -3.14
N VAL A 97 1.04 -11.92 -2.06
CA VAL A 97 1.39 -13.29 -1.64
C VAL A 97 0.54 -13.82 -0.48
N ALA A 98 -0.12 -12.97 0.29
CA ALA A 98 -0.99 -13.37 1.42
C ALA A 98 -2.14 -14.28 0.97
N THR A 99 -2.57 -14.13 -0.29
CA THR A 99 -3.60 -14.98 -0.90
C THR A 99 -3.07 -16.31 -1.45
N ARG A 100 -1.76 -16.57 -1.40
CA ARG A 100 -1.15 -17.79 -1.95
C ARG A 100 -1.00 -18.88 -0.89
N PRO A 101 -1.47 -20.11 -1.14
CA PRO A 101 -1.27 -21.22 -0.23
C PRO A 101 0.22 -21.54 -0.04
N GLY A 102 0.65 -21.77 1.20
CA GLY A 102 2.00 -22.23 1.55
C GLY A 102 3.08 -21.15 1.67
N ARG A 103 2.73 -19.86 1.62
CA ARG A 103 3.65 -18.74 1.90
C ARG A 103 3.53 -18.30 3.37
N GLN A 104 4.65 -17.89 3.96
CA GLN A 104 4.75 -17.51 5.38
C GLN A 104 4.65 -16.00 5.64
N ALA A 105 4.31 -15.19 4.64
CA ALA A 105 4.15 -13.75 4.82
C ALA A 105 2.86 -13.48 5.59
N THR A 106 2.95 -12.77 6.71
CA THR A 106 1.76 -12.41 7.50
C THR A 106 1.31 -10.99 7.15
N PRO A 107 0.00 -10.71 7.09
CA PRO A 107 -0.48 -9.36 6.78
C PRO A 107 0.00 -8.28 7.78
N GLU A 108 0.29 -8.65 9.04
CA GLU A 108 0.85 -7.76 10.05
C GLU A 108 2.22 -7.20 9.64
N GLN A 109 3.07 -8.02 9.00
CA GLN A 109 4.35 -7.57 8.45
C GLN A 109 4.13 -6.49 7.38
N GLY A 110 3.01 -6.53 6.66
CA GLY A 110 2.64 -5.47 5.72
C GLY A 110 2.38 -4.12 6.41
N LEU A 111 1.82 -4.11 7.62
CA LEU A 111 1.63 -2.87 8.39
C LEU A 111 2.96 -2.31 8.92
N GLU A 112 3.87 -3.19 9.34
CA GLU A 112 5.24 -2.80 9.72
C GLU A 112 5.98 -2.19 8.53
N HIS A 113 5.92 -2.81 7.36
CA HIS A 113 6.52 -2.27 6.14
C HIS A 113 5.90 -0.93 5.70
N ALA A 114 4.62 -0.69 5.99
CA ALA A 114 3.98 0.62 5.75
C ALA A 114 4.61 1.73 6.59
N LEU A 115 4.86 1.45 7.88
CA LEU A 115 5.58 2.37 8.75
C LEU A 115 7.02 2.57 8.30
N GLU A 116 7.75 1.49 7.98
CA GLU A 116 9.11 1.57 7.45
C GLU A 116 9.16 2.44 6.19
N ALA A 117 8.26 2.22 5.23
CA ALA A 117 8.17 3.03 4.04
C ALA A 117 7.96 4.51 4.39
N ALA A 118 7.03 4.81 5.28
CA ALA A 118 6.75 6.18 5.70
C ALA A 118 7.95 6.85 6.41
N THR A 119 8.83 6.09 7.09
CA THR A 119 10.08 6.63 7.65
C THR A 119 11.13 6.98 6.60
N GLU A 120 11.10 6.32 5.44
CA GLU A 120 11.99 6.57 4.31
C GLU A 120 11.55 7.78 3.45
N TRP A 121 10.50 8.49 3.87
CA TRP A 121 10.04 9.67 3.16
C TRP A 121 11.06 10.80 3.23
N PRO A 122 11.53 11.35 2.10
CA PRO A 122 12.73 12.19 2.06
C PRO A 122 12.50 13.65 2.48
N ALA A 123 11.26 14.06 2.75
CA ALA A 123 10.92 15.46 2.99
C ALA A 123 9.96 15.65 4.17
N MET A 124 9.95 16.85 4.75
CA MET A 124 8.91 17.23 5.70
C MET A 124 7.57 17.36 4.95
N VAL A 125 6.54 16.66 5.42
CA VAL A 125 5.17 16.81 4.89
C VAL A 125 4.55 18.05 5.53
N GLN A 126 4.11 19.01 4.72
CA GLN A 126 3.39 20.18 5.24
C GLN A 126 1.98 19.78 5.69
N GLY A 127 1.74 19.77 7.01
CA GLY A 127 0.48 19.38 7.65
C GLY A 127 0.49 19.64 9.17
N ASP A 128 -0.66 19.44 9.82
CA ASP A 128 -0.90 19.76 11.24
C ASP A 128 0.25 19.26 12.15
N ALA A 129 0.87 20.21 12.84
CA ALA A 129 1.80 20.01 13.96
C ALA A 129 3.05 19.15 13.73
N GLY A 130 3.66 19.17 12.54
CA GLY A 130 5.04 18.65 12.37
C GLY A 130 5.18 17.12 12.52
N ILE A 131 4.07 16.40 12.35
CA ILE A 131 4.07 14.94 12.33
C ILE A 131 4.60 14.51 10.95
N GLY A 132 5.82 13.99 10.89
CA GLY A 132 6.36 13.41 9.64
C GLY A 132 5.50 12.26 9.11
N LEU A 133 5.73 11.82 7.87
CA LEU A 133 4.87 10.82 7.22
C LEU A 133 4.74 9.52 8.04
N ALA A 134 5.78 9.13 8.78
CA ALA A 134 5.74 7.99 9.70
C ALA A 134 4.70 8.16 10.83
N GLY A 135 4.60 9.34 11.44
CA GLY A 135 3.60 9.57 12.48
C GLY A 135 2.19 9.67 11.89
N PHE A 136 2.05 10.18 10.67
CA PHE A 136 0.78 10.14 9.93
C PHE A 136 0.36 8.69 9.63
N GLU A 137 1.27 7.84 9.17
CA GLU A 137 0.98 6.43 8.90
C GLU A 137 0.55 5.68 10.17
N LEU A 138 1.21 5.93 11.31
CA LEU A 138 0.81 5.32 12.58
C LEU A 138 -0.62 5.68 12.96
N ALA A 139 -1.00 6.96 12.82
CA ALA A 139 -2.37 7.41 13.06
C ALA A 139 -3.36 6.76 12.08
N CYS A 140 -2.98 6.62 10.80
CA CYS A 140 -3.80 5.94 9.79
C CYS A 140 -4.05 4.47 10.14
N GLN A 141 -3.06 3.76 10.69
CA GLN A 141 -3.22 2.35 11.07
C GLN A 141 -4.16 2.17 12.27
N GLN A 142 -4.09 3.08 13.24
CA GLN A 142 -4.99 3.10 14.39
C GLN A 142 -6.43 3.37 13.95
N GLU A 143 -6.64 4.43 13.15
CA GLU A 143 -7.98 4.76 12.64
C GLU A 143 -8.53 3.63 11.75
N ALA A 144 -7.69 3.00 10.92
CA ALA A 144 -8.11 1.88 10.08
C ALA A 144 -8.65 0.69 10.89
N HIS A 145 -8.00 0.34 12.00
CA HIS A 145 -8.50 -0.67 12.93
C HIS A 145 -9.88 -0.31 13.47
N GLU A 146 -10.06 0.93 13.93
CA GLU A 146 -11.32 1.42 14.48
C GLU A 146 -12.43 1.40 13.44
N ARG A 147 -12.17 1.91 12.22
CA ARG A 147 -13.15 1.91 11.12
C ARG A 147 -13.54 0.51 10.69
N LEU A 148 -12.59 -0.41 10.62
CA LEU A 148 -12.88 -1.81 10.29
C LEU A 148 -13.79 -2.43 11.35
N ARG A 149 -13.52 -2.18 12.64
CA ARG A 149 -14.32 -2.68 13.76
C ARG A 149 -15.76 -2.12 13.75
N GLU A 150 -15.92 -0.84 13.45
CA GLU A 150 -17.21 -0.15 13.57
C GLU A 150 -18.08 -0.21 12.32
N GLY A 151 -17.45 -0.20 11.13
CA GLY A 151 -18.16 -0.09 9.85
C GLY A 151 -17.75 -1.12 8.80
N GLY A 152 -16.91 -2.10 9.16
CA GLY A 152 -16.47 -3.17 8.27
C GLY A 152 -15.61 -2.69 7.09
N LEU A 153 -15.49 -3.56 6.09
CA LEU A 153 -14.72 -3.29 4.87
C LEU A 153 -15.13 -2.00 4.14
N PRO A 154 -16.42 -1.65 3.97
CA PRO A 154 -16.80 -0.43 3.27
C PRO A 154 -16.28 0.85 3.94
N ALA A 155 -16.32 0.90 5.29
CA ALA A 155 -15.79 2.04 6.03
C ALA A 155 -14.27 2.11 5.94
N LEU A 156 -13.58 0.96 5.98
CA LEU A 156 -12.14 0.86 5.80
C LEU A 156 -11.69 1.37 4.43
N TRP A 157 -12.35 0.95 3.35
CA TRP A 157 -12.00 1.38 1.98
C TRP A 157 -12.23 2.86 1.75
N LYS A 158 -13.32 3.42 2.30
CA LYS A 158 -13.57 4.86 2.25
C LYS A 158 -12.46 5.64 2.95
N LEU A 159 -12.02 5.18 4.12
CA LEU A 159 -10.91 5.80 4.85
C LEU A 159 -9.60 5.71 4.06
N ALA A 160 -9.26 4.52 3.54
CA ALA A 160 -8.04 4.30 2.78
C ALA A 160 -7.95 5.21 1.54
N ALA A 161 -9.06 5.40 0.81
CA ALA A 161 -9.12 6.30 -0.34
C ALA A 161 -8.89 7.78 0.03
N ILE A 162 -9.43 8.24 1.17
CA ILE A 162 -9.18 9.60 1.68
C ILE A 162 -7.69 9.78 2.00
N GLN A 163 -7.13 8.83 2.75
CA GLN A 163 -5.73 8.87 3.16
C GLN A 163 -4.77 8.73 1.96
N ALA A 164 -5.14 8.00 0.91
CA ALA A 164 -4.41 7.95 -0.35
C ALA A 164 -4.28 9.34 -1.00
N GLY A 165 -5.30 10.20 -0.87
CA GLY A 165 -5.23 11.59 -1.30
C GLY A 165 -4.15 12.40 -0.60
N HIS A 166 -3.91 12.16 0.70
CA HIS A 166 -2.84 12.81 1.45
C HIS A 166 -1.45 12.36 0.99
N TYR A 167 -1.26 11.06 0.78
CA TYR A 167 -0.02 10.50 0.24
C TYR A 167 0.27 11.01 -1.18
N ARG A 168 -0.75 11.07 -2.03
CA ARG A 168 -0.65 11.67 -3.38
C ARG A 168 -0.15 13.09 -3.32
N LYS A 169 -0.80 13.94 -2.51
CA LYS A 169 -0.40 15.34 -2.35
C LYS A 169 1.04 15.48 -1.84
N ALA A 170 1.44 14.62 -0.90
CA ALA A 170 2.83 14.60 -0.42
C ALA A 170 3.81 14.29 -1.56
N ALA A 171 3.51 13.29 -2.40
CA ALA A 171 4.35 12.92 -3.54
C ALA A 171 4.38 14.00 -4.63
N GLU A 172 3.25 14.64 -4.93
CA GLU A 172 3.17 15.76 -5.87
C GLU A 172 4.06 16.93 -5.43
N MET A 173 4.07 17.26 -4.14
CA MET A 173 4.98 18.27 -3.59
C MET A 173 6.46 17.86 -3.65
N LEU A 174 6.75 16.56 -3.58
CA LEU A 174 8.11 16.04 -3.62
C LEU A 174 8.72 16.09 -5.03
N VAL A 175 7.90 15.85 -6.06
CA VAL A 175 8.35 15.78 -7.47
C VAL A 175 8.09 17.05 -8.27
N GLY A 176 7.41 18.05 -7.67
CA GLY A 176 7.03 19.33 -8.25
C GLY A 176 8.19 20.27 -8.57
#